data_AF-A0A2G9RV56-F1
#
_entry.id   AF-A0A2G9RV56-F1
#
_cell.length_a   1.000
_cell.length_b   1.000
_cell.length_c   1.000
_cell.angle_alpha   90.00
_cell.angle_beta   90.00
_cell.angle_gamma   90.00
#
_symmetry.space_group_name_H-M   'P 1'
#
loop_
_entity.id
_entity.type
_entity.pdbx_description
1 polymer ?
#
loop_
_entity_poly.entity_id
_entity_poly.type
_entity_poly.pdbx_seq_one_letter_code
_entity_poly.pdbx_strand_id
1 'polypeptide(L)'
;YRLAPKFHFPAQFDDVYIVVKFFLQQSTLKKYSVDANRIAVSGDSAGGNLAAAVTQELLHDPEVKVKLKIQALIYPVLQSLDLNTPSYRENGNMPILSRTLMVRFWSEYFTTDQKLFEAMFTNRHMPSQEAHLFKFINWSTLLPDSLKNHHIYHKPQYGDPSFVKKYPAILDTRVSPLLTEDDKLKGLPLTYVITCMYDVLRDDGFMYVSRLRQAGV
;
A
#
# COMPACT_ATOMS: atom_id res chain seq x y z
N TYR A 1 6.52 -2.10 15.38
CA TYR A 1 7.24 -2.93 14.39
C TYR A 1 8.62 -2.32 14.14
N ARG A 2 9.59 -3.10 13.68
CA ARG A 2 10.96 -2.70 13.34
C ARG A 2 10.97 -1.64 12.23
N LEU A 3 11.89 -0.68 12.25
CA LEU A 3 11.86 0.48 11.33
C LEU A 3 12.99 0.46 10.30
N ALA A 4 12.68 0.94 9.09
CA ALA A 4 13.66 1.28 8.07
C ALA A 4 14.43 2.56 8.49
N PRO A 5 15.67 2.77 8.01
CA PRO A 5 16.44 1.87 7.14
C PRO A 5 17.17 0.75 7.90
N LYS A 6 17.07 0.69 9.23
CA LYS A 6 17.77 -0.34 10.03
C LYS A 6 17.28 -1.75 9.72
N PHE A 7 15.99 -1.90 9.45
CA PHE A 7 15.36 -3.14 9.02
C PHE A 7 14.52 -2.85 7.77
N HIS A 8 14.93 -3.37 6.63
CA HIS A 8 14.18 -3.25 5.38
C HIS A 8 12.99 -4.24 5.35
N PHE A 9 12.07 -4.04 4.42
CA PHE A 9 11.00 -5.01 4.15
C PHE A 9 11.59 -6.43 3.97
N PRO A 10 10.97 -7.50 4.53
CA PRO A 10 9.62 -7.56 5.11
C PRO A 10 9.50 -7.36 6.64
N ALA A 11 10.54 -6.88 7.33
CA ALA A 11 10.56 -6.85 8.81
C ALA A 11 9.33 -6.18 9.46
N GLN A 12 8.85 -5.09 8.87
CA GLN A 12 7.67 -4.35 9.33
C GLN A 12 6.40 -5.18 9.19
N PHE A 13 6.22 -5.77 8.01
CA PHE A 13 5.07 -6.60 7.69
C PHE A 13 5.05 -7.82 8.59
N ASP A 14 6.17 -8.53 8.73
CA ASP A 14 6.28 -9.73 9.57
C ASP A 14 5.89 -9.44 11.02
N ASP A 15 6.39 -8.33 11.59
CA ASP A 15 6.07 -7.94 12.96
C ASP A 15 4.55 -7.70 13.14
N VAL A 16 3.91 -6.96 12.23
CA VAL A 16 2.46 -6.69 12.32
C VAL A 16 1.66 -7.97 12.09
N TYR A 17 2.05 -8.77 11.09
CA TYR A 17 1.38 -10.03 10.77
C TYR A 17 1.39 -10.99 11.94
N ILE A 18 2.55 -11.20 12.58
CA ILE A 18 2.70 -12.07 13.74
C ILE A 18 1.83 -11.58 14.90
N VAL A 19 1.81 -10.27 15.18
CA VAL A 19 1.03 -9.71 16.29
C VAL A 19 -0.47 -9.83 16.03
N VAL A 20 -0.95 -9.49 14.83
CA VAL A 20 -2.38 -9.59 14.51
C VAL A 20 -2.81 -11.06 14.52
N LYS A 21 -2.03 -11.97 13.92
CA LYS A 21 -2.32 -13.41 13.93
C LYS A 21 -2.36 -13.98 15.34
N PHE A 22 -1.41 -13.58 16.21
CA PHE A 22 -1.41 -13.97 17.63
C PHE A 22 -2.64 -13.43 18.37
N PHE A 23 -3.01 -12.18 18.13
CA PHE A 23 -4.17 -11.55 18.75
C PHE A 23 -5.48 -12.25 18.37
N LEU A 24 -5.61 -12.69 17.11
CA LEU A 24 -6.79 -13.40 16.58
C LEU A 24 -6.92 -14.85 17.08
N GLN A 25 -5.98 -15.36 17.89
CA GLN A 25 -6.11 -16.68 18.51
C GLN A 25 -7.21 -16.68 19.57
N GLN A 26 -8.06 -17.71 19.58
CA GLN A 26 -9.18 -17.82 20.52
C GLN A 26 -8.76 -17.75 22.00
N SER A 27 -7.60 -18.33 22.33
CA SER A 27 -7.01 -18.25 23.68
C SER A 27 -6.66 -16.81 24.07
N THR A 28 -6.08 -16.05 23.14
CA THR A 28 -5.72 -14.63 23.33
C THR A 28 -6.96 -13.77 23.49
N LEU A 29 -7.97 -13.94 22.64
CA LEU A 29 -9.24 -13.22 22.74
C LEU A 29 -9.93 -13.48 24.08
N LYS A 30 -10.00 -14.75 24.50
CA LYS A 30 -10.57 -15.15 25.81
C LYS A 30 -9.80 -14.51 26.96
N LYS A 31 -8.46 -14.49 26.91
CA LYS A 31 -7.61 -13.88 27.94
C LYS A 31 -7.92 -12.40 28.14
N TYR A 32 -8.19 -11.67 27.06
CA TYR A 32 -8.47 -10.24 27.11
C TYR A 32 -9.98 -9.90 27.10
N SER A 33 -10.86 -10.90 27.21
CA SER A 33 -12.32 -10.73 27.14
C SER A 33 -12.78 -9.98 25.88
N VAL A 34 -12.12 -10.24 24.74
CA VAL A 34 -12.43 -9.62 23.44
C VAL A 34 -13.47 -10.47 22.71
N ASP A 35 -14.50 -9.80 22.19
CA ASP A 35 -15.50 -10.43 21.33
C ASP A 35 -14.92 -10.68 19.93
N ALA A 36 -14.82 -11.96 19.56
CA ALA A 36 -14.32 -12.41 18.25
C ALA A 36 -15.13 -11.84 17.06
N ASN A 37 -16.35 -11.37 17.29
CA ASN A 37 -17.20 -10.75 16.27
C ASN A 37 -17.04 -9.23 16.18
N ARG A 38 -16.15 -8.61 16.96
CA ARG A 38 -15.97 -7.14 17.00
C ARG A 38 -14.49 -6.76 17.04
N ILE A 39 -13.73 -7.23 16.05
CA ILE A 39 -12.30 -6.93 15.90
C ILE A 39 -12.07 -6.12 14.64
N ALA A 40 -11.31 -5.05 14.76
CA ALA A 40 -10.91 -4.18 13.66
C ALA A 40 -9.39 -4.02 13.63
N VAL A 41 -8.85 -3.68 12.46
CA VAL A 41 -7.48 -3.20 12.29
C VAL A 41 -7.51 -1.76 11.79
N SER A 42 -6.55 -0.95 12.24
CA SER A 42 -6.41 0.42 11.78
C SER A 42 -4.95 0.79 11.68
N GLY A 43 -4.64 1.71 10.78
CA GLY A 43 -3.32 2.31 10.68
C GLY A 43 -3.33 3.56 9.80
N ASP A 44 -2.34 4.41 10.03
CA ASP A 44 -2.20 5.69 9.34
C ASP A 44 -0.93 5.73 8.46
N SER A 45 -1.01 6.33 7.27
CA SER A 45 0.11 6.39 6.32
C SER A 45 0.74 5.01 6.07
N ALA A 46 2.02 4.81 6.41
CA ALA A 46 2.71 3.51 6.37
C ALA A 46 2.08 2.45 7.30
N GLY A 47 1.44 2.85 8.40
CA GLY A 47 0.59 1.97 9.20
C GLY A 47 -0.68 1.55 8.45
N GLY A 48 -1.24 2.43 7.63
CA GLY A 48 -2.38 2.13 6.75
C GLY A 48 -2.01 1.12 5.65
N ASN A 49 -0.78 1.23 5.12
CA ASN A 49 -0.19 0.21 4.25
C ASN A 49 -0.17 -1.16 4.93
N LEU A 50 0.41 -1.22 6.14
CA LEU A 50 0.54 -2.46 6.90
C LEU A 50 -0.83 -3.03 7.26
N ALA A 51 -1.79 -2.19 7.66
CA ALA A 51 -3.16 -2.62 7.94
C ALA A 51 -3.85 -3.25 6.73
N ALA A 52 -3.72 -2.64 5.54
CA ALA A 52 -4.24 -3.21 4.30
C ALA A 52 -3.54 -4.52 3.93
N ALA A 53 -2.20 -4.54 3.95
CA ALA A 53 -1.39 -5.71 3.61
C ALA A 53 -1.72 -6.91 4.50
N VAL A 54 -1.72 -6.74 5.84
CA VAL A 54 -2.01 -7.86 6.75
C VAL A 54 -3.46 -8.31 6.63
N THR A 55 -4.41 -7.41 6.37
CA THR A 55 -5.81 -7.81 6.15
C THR A 55 -5.95 -8.71 4.94
N GLN A 56 -5.27 -8.39 3.83
CA GLN A 56 -5.26 -9.20 2.62
C GLN A 56 -4.62 -10.57 2.87
N GLU A 57 -3.49 -10.63 3.57
CA GLU A 57 -2.80 -11.90 3.84
C GLU A 57 -3.58 -12.80 4.81
N LEU A 58 -4.15 -12.23 5.89
CA LEU A 58 -4.94 -12.97 6.88
C LEU A 58 -6.27 -13.52 6.32
N LEU A 59 -6.80 -12.91 5.25
CA LEU A 59 -8.00 -13.42 4.59
C LEU A 59 -7.78 -14.84 4.07
N HIS A 60 -6.59 -15.07 3.49
CA HIS A 60 -6.19 -16.33 2.84
C HIS A 60 -5.35 -17.25 3.72
N ASP A 61 -4.99 -16.84 4.94
CA ASP A 61 -4.30 -17.70 5.90
C ASP A 61 -5.25 -18.75 6.51
N PRO A 62 -5.03 -20.05 6.28
CA PRO A 62 -5.89 -21.12 6.78
C PRO A 62 -5.84 -21.29 8.31
N GLU A 63 -4.79 -20.80 8.98
CA GLU A 63 -4.66 -20.84 10.45
C GLU A 63 -5.52 -19.77 11.13
N VAL A 64 -5.93 -18.73 10.40
CA VAL A 64 -6.70 -17.60 10.95
C VAL A 64 -8.20 -17.89 10.86
N LYS A 65 -8.76 -18.35 11.99
CA LYS A 65 -10.20 -18.70 12.11
C LYS A 65 -11.09 -17.51 12.47
N VAL A 66 -10.58 -16.56 13.25
CA VAL A 66 -11.30 -15.33 13.60
C VAL A 66 -11.00 -14.28 12.55
N LYS A 67 -12.05 -13.72 11.92
CA LYS A 67 -11.91 -12.74 10.84
C LYS A 67 -12.09 -11.33 11.38
N LEU A 68 -11.25 -10.40 10.88
CA LEU A 68 -11.43 -8.97 11.07
C LEU A 68 -12.79 -8.54 10.49
N LYS A 69 -13.45 -7.58 11.13
CA LYS A 69 -14.75 -7.06 10.70
C LYS A 69 -14.66 -5.71 10.03
N ILE A 70 -13.66 -4.91 10.41
CA ILE A 70 -13.41 -3.59 9.85
C ILE A 70 -11.90 -3.42 9.63
N GLN A 71 -11.53 -2.78 8.52
CA GLN A 71 -10.22 -2.13 8.38
C GLN A 71 -10.41 -0.62 8.22
N ALA A 72 -9.71 0.18 9.02
CA ALA A 72 -9.73 1.64 8.95
C ALA A 72 -8.35 2.16 8.50
N LEU A 73 -8.30 2.74 7.30
CA LEU A 73 -7.06 3.14 6.64
C LEU A 73 -7.02 4.67 6.59
N ILE A 74 -6.09 5.27 7.31
CA ILE A 74 -6.01 6.73 7.45
C ILE A 74 -4.88 7.21 6.54
N TYR A 75 -5.20 7.97 5.48
CA TYR A 75 -4.29 8.46 4.43
C TYR A 75 -3.23 7.41 4.00
N PRO A 76 -3.65 6.18 3.62
CA PRO A 76 -2.72 5.07 3.47
C PRO A 76 -1.80 5.23 2.25
N VAL A 77 -0.55 4.80 2.40
CA VAL A 77 0.36 4.55 1.25
C VAL A 77 0.12 3.14 0.73
N LEU A 78 -0.11 2.95 -0.57
CA LEU A 78 -0.59 1.66 -1.09
C LEU A 78 0.12 1.17 -2.35
N GLN A 79 0.93 2.01 -3.02
CA GLN A 79 1.76 1.57 -4.14
C GLN A 79 3.06 2.34 -4.28
N SER A 80 4.10 1.66 -4.76
CA SER A 80 5.44 2.22 -4.98
C SER A 80 5.80 2.39 -6.46
N LEU A 81 4.91 2.07 -7.41
CA LEU A 81 5.20 1.92 -8.84
C LEU A 81 5.11 3.25 -9.60
N ASP A 82 4.06 4.05 -9.35
CA ASP A 82 3.86 5.37 -9.96
C ASP A 82 3.88 6.46 -8.88
N LEU A 83 5.04 7.10 -8.75
CA LEU A 83 5.28 8.24 -7.86
C LEU A 83 5.03 9.58 -8.58
N ASN A 84 4.25 9.54 -9.68
CA ASN A 84 3.83 10.68 -10.49
C ASN A 84 2.31 10.69 -10.74
N THR A 85 1.50 10.16 -9.83
CA THR A 85 0.03 10.36 -9.85
C THR A 85 -0.31 11.86 -9.75
N PRO A 86 -1.55 12.29 -10.10
CA PRO A 86 -1.99 13.68 -9.94
C PRO A 86 -1.61 14.29 -8.58
N SER A 87 -1.97 13.63 -7.48
CA SER A 87 -1.66 14.06 -6.12
C SER A 87 -0.17 14.16 -5.81
N TYR A 88 0.67 13.23 -6.28
CA TYR A 88 2.13 13.35 -6.16
C TYR A 88 2.69 14.59 -6.87
N ARG A 89 2.06 15.03 -7.97
CA ARG A 89 2.45 16.24 -8.72
C ARG A 89 1.91 17.51 -8.07
N GLU A 90 0.64 17.53 -7.71
CA GLU A 90 -0.05 18.68 -7.11
C GLU A 90 0.52 19.01 -5.72
N ASN A 91 0.75 17.98 -4.90
CA ASN A 91 1.12 18.13 -3.49
C ASN A 91 2.62 17.89 -3.24
N GLY A 92 3.44 17.82 -4.29
CA GLY A 92 4.85 17.41 -4.20
C GLY A 92 5.74 18.27 -3.29
N ASN A 93 5.31 19.51 -2.99
CA ASN A 93 6.03 20.46 -2.14
C ASN A 93 5.36 20.72 -0.79
N MET A 94 4.38 19.89 -0.37
CA MET A 94 3.70 20.09 0.90
C MET A 94 4.66 19.94 2.10
N PRO A 95 4.55 20.79 3.14
CA PRO A 95 5.51 20.80 4.26
C PRO A 95 5.58 19.51 5.08
N ILE A 96 4.46 18.79 5.23
CA ILE A 96 4.38 17.59 6.06
C ILE A 96 4.97 16.38 5.31
N LEU A 97 4.54 16.17 4.07
CA LEU A 97 4.99 15.07 3.23
C LEU A 97 5.19 15.57 1.80
N SER A 98 6.45 15.88 1.47
CA SER A 98 6.85 16.19 0.09
C SER A 98 7.02 14.91 -0.72
N ARG A 99 6.93 15.02 -2.06
CA ARG A 99 7.23 13.91 -2.97
C ARG A 99 8.64 13.37 -2.75
N THR A 100 9.62 14.25 -2.57
CA THR A 100 11.02 13.85 -2.31
C THR A 100 11.14 13.02 -1.04
N LEU A 101 10.47 13.43 0.04
CA LEU A 101 10.47 12.69 1.30
C LEU A 101 9.80 11.32 1.15
N MET A 102 8.68 11.25 0.42
CA MET A 102 7.99 9.98 0.18
C MET A 102 8.82 9.02 -0.69
N VAL A 103 9.48 9.52 -1.74
CA VAL A 103 10.43 8.73 -2.55
C VAL A 103 11.57 8.19 -1.67
N ARG A 104 12.09 9.01 -0.75
CA ARG A 104 13.11 8.58 0.19
C ARG A 104 12.59 7.44 1.08
N PHE A 105 11.41 7.58 1.67
CA PHE A 105 10.80 6.52 2.49
C PHE A 105 10.62 5.23 1.70
N TRP A 106 10.13 5.30 0.47
CA TRP A 106 10.05 4.12 -0.40
C TRP A 106 11.41 3.47 -0.63
N SER A 107 12.43 4.25 -1.03
CA SER A 107 13.76 3.69 -1.27
C SER A 107 14.34 3.04 0.00
N GLU A 108 14.28 3.72 1.15
CA GLU A 108 14.80 3.25 2.45
C GLU A 108 14.03 2.04 2.96
N TYR A 109 12.78 1.85 2.55
CA TYR A 109 12.01 0.66 2.86
C TYR A 109 12.60 -0.60 2.22
N PHE A 110 13.20 -0.47 1.04
CA PHE A 110 13.83 -1.58 0.31
C PHE A 110 15.33 -1.70 0.58
N THR A 111 16.06 -0.58 0.66
CA THR A 111 17.53 -0.55 0.66
C THR A 111 18.06 0.85 1.01
N THR A 112 19.35 0.99 1.26
CA THR A 112 20.04 2.29 1.35
C THR A 112 20.80 2.67 0.06
N ASP A 113 20.60 1.92 -1.04
CA ASP A 113 21.19 2.23 -2.35
C ASP A 113 20.57 3.51 -2.96
N GLN A 114 21.39 4.56 -3.04
CA GLN A 114 21.01 5.85 -3.60
C GLN A 114 20.59 5.77 -5.06
N LYS A 115 21.06 4.78 -5.84
CA LYS A 115 20.63 4.59 -7.23
C LYS A 115 19.14 4.25 -7.33
N LEU A 116 18.61 3.49 -6.36
CA LEU A 116 17.18 3.20 -6.33
C LEU A 116 16.39 4.46 -6.01
N PHE A 117 16.87 5.28 -5.08
CA PHE A 117 16.26 6.59 -4.79
C PHE A 117 16.20 7.46 -6.06
N GLU A 118 17.29 7.58 -6.81
CA GLU A 118 17.34 8.39 -8.05
C GLU A 118 16.37 7.85 -9.13
N ALA A 119 16.31 6.52 -9.28
CA ALA A 119 15.38 5.88 -10.20
C ALA A 119 13.91 6.10 -9.79
N MET A 120 13.58 5.96 -8.50
CA MET A 120 12.23 6.23 -7.99
C MET A 120 11.89 7.73 -8.08
N PHE A 121 12.86 8.61 -7.81
CA PHE A 121 12.68 10.06 -7.90
C PHE A 121 12.35 10.50 -9.32
N THR A 122 12.94 9.85 -10.32
CA THR A 122 12.63 10.09 -11.73
C THR A 122 11.46 9.24 -12.26
N ASN A 123 10.85 8.41 -11.41
CA ASN A 123 9.77 7.48 -11.74
C ASN A 123 10.15 6.49 -12.86
N ARG A 124 11.39 6.01 -12.83
CA ARG A 124 12.03 5.09 -13.79
C ARG A 124 12.73 3.93 -13.06
N HIS A 125 12.06 3.37 -12.06
CA HIS A 125 12.53 2.18 -11.31
C HIS A 125 11.83 0.89 -11.73
N MET A 126 10.76 0.99 -12.54
CA MET A 126 10.00 -0.15 -13.03
C MET A 126 10.40 -0.52 -14.47
N PRO A 127 10.72 -1.78 -14.77
CA PRO A 127 11.08 -2.19 -16.12
C PRO A 127 9.84 -2.52 -16.96
N SER A 128 9.98 -2.51 -18.29
CA SER A 128 8.86 -2.72 -19.22
C SER A 128 8.23 -4.12 -19.14
N GLN A 129 8.97 -5.11 -18.64
CA GLN A 129 8.49 -6.47 -18.39
C GLN A 129 7.35 -6.49 -17.36
N GLU A 130 7.38 -5.56 -16.41
CA GLU A 130 6.39 -5.43 -15.34
C GLU A 130 5.26 -4.43 -15.70
N ALA A 131 5.15 -4.05 -16.98
CA ALA A 131 4.11 -3.12 -17.46
C ALA A 131 2.69 -3.59 -17.13
N HIS A 132 2.48 -4.91 -17.03
CA HIS A 132 1.19 -5.50 -16.73
C HIS A 132 0.65 -5.13 -15.33
N LEU A 133 1.53 -4.79 -14.38
CA LEU A 133 1.14 -4.38 -13.02
C LEU A 133 0.49 -2.99 -12.98
N PHE A 134 0.81 -2.12 -13.94
CA PHE A 134 0.26 -0.76 -13.97
C PHE A 134 -1.25 -0.72 -14.22
N LYS A 135 -1.87 -1.81 -14.67
CA LYS A 135 -3.34 -1.90 -14.77
C LYS A 135 -4.02 -1.72 -13.40
N PHE A 136 -3.37 -2.14 -12.31
CA PHE A 136 -3.93 -2.07 -10.96
C PHE A 136 -3.82 -0.69 -10.31
N ILE A 137 -2.98 0.17 -10.87
CA ILE A 137 -2.74 1.55 -10.38
C ILE A 137 -2.99 2.57 -11.49
N ASN A 138 -3.80 2.21 -12.48
CA ASN A 138 -4.12 3.11 -13.58
C ASN A 138 -5.08 4.21 -13.08
N TRP A 139 -4.50 5.32 -12.63
CA TRP A 139 -5.26 6.44 -12.09
C TRP A 139 -6.22 7.06 -13.13
N SER A 140 -5.99 6.89 -14.44
CA SER A 140 -6.92 7.38 -15.47
C SER A 140 -8.28 6.68 -15.45
N THR A 141 -8.33 5.44 -14.95
CA THR A 141 -9.55 4.64 -14.82
C THR A 141 -10.03 4.53 -13.38
N LEU A 142 -9.12 4.61 -12.40
CA LEU A 142 -9.41 4.37 -10.99
C LEU A 142 -9.74 5.65 -10.20
N LEU A 143 -9.33 6.82 -10.67
CA LEU A 143 -9.72 8.10 -10.06
C LEU A 143 -11.02 8.63 -10.68
N PRO A 144 -11.87 9.31 -9.89
CA PRO A 144 -12.96 10.12 -10.45
C PRO A 144 -12.41 11.31 -11.24
N ASP A 145 -13.15 11.78 -12.24
CA ASP A 145 -12.70 12.87 -13.13
C ASP A 145 -12.36 14.15 -12.38
N SER A 146 -13.08 14.45 -11.29
CA SER A 146 -12.81 15.60 -10.42
C SER A 146 -11.42 15.60 -9.78
N LEU A 147 -10.78 14.42 -9.63
CA LEU A 147 -9.44 14.29 -9.04
C LEU A 147 -8.33 14.10 -10.09
N LYS A 148 -8.68 13.79 -11.34
CA LYS A 148 -7.73 13.82 -12.46
C LYS A 148 -7.34 15.25 -12.81
N ASN A 149 -8.27 16.20 -12.60
CA ASN A 149 -8.07 17.61 -12.89
C ASN A 149 -7.63 17.78 -14.37
N HIS A 150 -6.70 18.68 -14.65
CA HIS A 150 -6.11 18.85 -16.00
C HIS A 150 -4.94 17.90 -16.30
N HIS A 151 -4.69 16.89 -15.45
CA HIS A 151 -3.58 15.97 -15.67
C HIS A 151 -3.88 14.97 -16.80
N ILE A 152 -2.95 14.88 -17.75
CA ILE A 152 -2.99 13.90 -18.83
C ILE A 152 -2.29 12.64 -18.38
N TYR A 153 -2.96 11.50 -18.56
CA TYR A 153 -2.36 10.20 -18.32
C TYR A 153 -1.32 9.92 -19.40
N HIS A 154 -0.10 9.66 -18.96
CA HIS A 154 0.97 9.18 -19.82
C HIS A 154 1.29 7.75 -19.42
N LYS A 155 1.64 6.93 -20.41
CA LYS A 155 2.12 5.57 -20.14
C LYS A 155 3.35 5.63 -19.21
N PRO A 156 3.55 4.60 -18.37
CA PRO A 156 4.70 4.53 -17.48
C PRO A 156 6.02 4.70 -18.24
N GLN A 157 6.96 5.43 -17.63
CA GLN A 157 8.33 5.47 -18.13
C GLN A 157 9.10 4.31 -17.51
N TYR A 158 9.70 3.48 -18.36
CA TYR A 158 10.41 2.30 -17.91
C TYR A 158 11.88 2.61 -17.59
N GLY A 159 12.41 1.86 -16.63
CA GLY A 159 13.78 1.96 -16.13
C GLY A 159 14.63 0.72 -16.33
N ASP A 160 15.78 0.71 -15.65
CA ASP A 160 16.70 -0.43 -15.64
C ASP A 160 16.07 -1.65 -14.95
N PRO A 161 15.96 -2.82 -15.63
CA PRO A 161 15.45 -4.06 -15.03
C PRO A 161 16.29 -4.58 -13.86
N SER A 162 17.51 -4.10 -13.69
CA SER A 162 18.38 -4.49 -12.57
C SER A 162 17.79 -4.13 -11.20
N PHE A 163 16.97 -3.07 -11.10
CA PHE A 163 16.37 -2.66 -9.82
C PHE A 163 15.40 -3.69 -9.28
N VAL A 164 14.46 -4.16 -10.09
CA VAL A 164 13.49 -5.19 -9.68
C VAL A 164 14.18 -6.53 -9.43
N LYS A 165 15.22 -6.87 -10.21
CA LYS A 165 16.02 -8.08 -9.96
C LYS A 165 16.77 -8.01 -8.62
N LYS A 166 17.34 -6.84 -8.29
CA LYS A 166 18.10 -6.62 -7.06
C LYS A 166 17.21 -6.44 -5.84
N TYR A 167 16.04 -5.84 -6.03
CA TYR A 167 15.05 -5.50 -5.00
C TYR A 167 13.67 -6.05 -5.39
N PRO A 168 13.48 -7.39 -5.36
CA PRO A 168 12.22 -8.01 -5.80
C PRO A 168 11.02 -7.59 -4.94
N ALA A 169 11.26 -7.11 -3.72
CA ALA A 169 10.23 -6.55 -2.84
C ALA A 169 9.43 -5.41 -3.46
N ILE A 170 9.94 -4.71 -4.48
CA ILE A 170 9.19 -3.67 -5.22
C ILE A 170 7.89 -4.25 -5.82
N LEU A 171 7.90 -5.53 -6.22
CA LEU A 171 6.75 -6.21 -6.81
C LEU A 171 5.84 -6.87 -5.77
N ASP A 172 6.22 -6.88 -4.50
CA ASP A 172 5.51 -7.63 -3.46
C ASP A 172 4.18 -6.92 -3.10
N THR A 173 3.07 -7.65 -3.16
CA THR A 173 1.75 -7.12 -2.82
C THR A 173 1.61 -6.71 -1.36
N ARG A 174 2.47 -7.24 -0.47
CA ARG A 174 2.53 -6.84 0.93
C ARG A 174 3.22 -5.48 1.12
N VAL A 175 3.97 -5.04 0.12
CA VAL A 175 4.52 -3.67 0.04
C VAL A 175 3.52 -2.74 -0.63
N SER A 176 2.93 -3.18 -1.74
CA SER A 176 1.97 -2.40 -2.50
C SER A 176 0.61 -3.13 -2.56
N PRO A 177 -0.25 -2.99 -1.53
CA PRO A 177 -1.57 -3.65 -1.48
C PRO A 177 -2.49 -3.33 -2.66
N LEU A 178 -2.22 -2.22 -3.37
CA LEU A 178 -2.89 -1.87 -4.63
C LEU A 178 -2.51 -2.78 -5.80
N LEU A 179 -1.51 -3.66 -5.71
CA LEU A 179 -1.14 -4.59 -6.78
C LEU A 179 -1.81 -5.96 -6.65
N THR A 180 -2.48 -6.21 -5.52
CA THR A 180 -3.18 -7.48 -5.28
C THR A 180 -4.26 -7.71 -6.32
N GLU A 181 -4.29 -8.91 -6.91
CA GLU A 181 -5.31 -9.32 -7.88
C GLU A 181 -6.74 -9.13 -7.34
N ASP A 182 -7.69 -8.76 -8.20
CA ASP A 182 -9.07 -8.43 -7.79
C ASP A 182 -9.76 -9.59 -7.04
N ASP A 183 -9.50 -10.84 -7.44
CA ASP A 183 -10.06 -12.03 -6.78
C ASP A 183 -9.60 -12.18 -5.33
N LYS A 184 -8.41 -11.69 -4.99
CA LYS A 184 -7.88 -11.73 -3.63
C LYS A 184 -8.40 -10.60 -2.75
N LEU A 185 -9.04 -9.58 -3.34
CA LEU A 185 -9.72 -8.51 -2.61
C LEU A 185 -11.16 -8.89 -2.20
N LYS A 186 -11.76 -9.89 -2.85
CA LYS A 186 -13.10 -10.38 -2.54
C LYS A 186 -13.14 -10.95 -1.11
N GLY A 187 -14.08 -10.47 -0.30
CA GLY A 187 -14.25 -10.94 1.08
C GLY A 187 -13.38 -10.25 2.12
N LEU A 188 -12.66 -9.18 1.74
CA LEU A 188 -12.06 -8.26 2.72
C LEU A 188 -13.14 -7.65 3.63
N PRO A 189 -12.78 -7.26 4.86
CA PRO A 189 -13.72 -6.64 5.79
C PRO A 189 -14.22 -5.28 5.28
N LEU A 190 -15.31 -4.80 5.89
CA LEU A 190 -15.81 -3.45 5.68
C LEU A 190 -14.65 -2.45 5.84
N THR A 191 -14.44 -1.63 4.82
CA THR A 191 -13.25 -0.79 4.73
C THR A 191 -13.62 0.68 4.82
N TYR A 192 -13.04 1.38 5.79
CA TYR A 192 -13.15 2.82 5.94
C TYR A 192 -11.82 3.45 5.54
N VAL A 193 -11.84 4.39 4.59
CA VAL A 193 -10.63 5.08 4.11
C VAL A 193 -10.80 6.58 4.31
N ILE A 194 -9.83 7.20 4.98
CA ILE A 194 -9.69 8.66 5.04
C ILE A 194 -8.56 9.06 4.11
N THR A 195 -8.74 10.12 3.33
CA THR A 195 -7.66 10.77 2.57
C THR A 195 -7.59 12.25 2.90
N CYS A 196 -6.42 12.85 2.67
CA CYS A 196 -6.19 14.27 2.86
C CYS A 196 -6.08 14.95 1.49
N MET A 197 -6.73 16.10 1.31
CA MET A 197 -6.73 16.81 0.02
C MET A 197 -5.32 17.24 -0.42
N TYR A 198 -4.52 17.72 0.54
CA TYR A 198 -3.15 18.20 0.35
C TYR A 198 -2.10 17.17 0.78
N ASP A 199 -2.23 15.97 0.25
CA ASP A 199 -1.33 14.84 0.50
C ASP A 199 -0.95 14.17 -0.82
N VAL A 200 0.32 13.78 -0.98
CA VAL A 200 0.79 13.02 -2.15
C VAL A 200 0.17 11.63 -2.20
N LEU A 201 -0.28 11.08 -1.07
CA LEU A 201 -0.91 9.75 -0.96
C LEU A 201 -2.42 9.77 -1.25
N ARG A 202 -3.02 10.94 -1.53
CA ARG A 202 -4.46 11.07 -1.76
C ARG A 202 -4.98 10.06 -2.77
N ASP A 203 -4.32 9.95 -3.93
CA ASP A 203 -4.82 9.14 -5.03
C ASP A 203 -4.69 7.64 -4.74
N ASP A 204 -3.71 7.20 -3.95
CA ASP A 204 -3.57 5.81 -3.52
C ASP A 204 -4.85 5.33 -2.82
N GLY A 205 -5.36 6.13 -1.88
CA GLY A 205 -6.60 5.83 -1.15
C GLY A 205 -7.82 5.75 -2.08
N PHE A 206 -7.98 6.70 -3.01
CA PHE A 206 -9.10 6.68 -3.96
C PHE A 206 -9.04 5.50 -4.93
N MET A 207 -7.85 5.20 -5.48
CA MET A 207 -7.67 4.04 -6.34
C MET A 207 -8.02 2.74 -5.60
N TYR A 208 -7.61 2.62 -4.34
CA TYR A 208 -7.89 1.42 -3.55
C TYR A 208 -9.38 1.27 -3.26
N VAL A 209 -10.09 2.34 -2.90
CA VAL A 209 -11.54 2.34 -2.73
C VAL A 209 -12.26 1.93 -4.02
N SER A 210 -11.83 2.42 -5.19
CA SER A 210 -12.40 2.03 -6.48
C SER A 210 -12.26 0.53 -6.71
N ARG A 211 -11.10 -0.05 -6.42
CA ARG A 211 -10.85 -1.50 -6.58
C ARG A 211 -11.62 -2.34 -5.57
N LEU A 212 -11.67 -1.92 -4.30
CA LEU A 212 -12.46 -2.60 -3.26
C LEU A 212 -13.94 -2.69 -3.64
N ARG A 213 -14.53 -1.58 -4.13
CA ARG A 213 -15.92 -1.55 -4.59
C ARG A 213 -16.15 -2.50 -5.77
N GLN A 214 -15.22 -2.55 -6.73
CA GLN A 214 -15.29 -3.49 -7.86
C GLN A 214 -15.21 -4.95 -7.40
N ALA A 215 -14.48 -5.24 -6.32
CA ALA A 215 -14.40 -6.56 -5.70
C ALA A 215 -15.59 -6.89 -4.78
N GLY A 216 -16.57 -5.98 -4.62
CA GLY A 216 -17.76 -6.21 -3.80
C GLY A 216 -17.54 -6.04 -2.29
N VAL A 217 -16.51 -5.28 -1.89
CA VAL A 217 -16.22 -4.89 -0.51
C VAL A 217 -16.97 -3.63 -0.11
#